data_AF-A0A1C7Z4S8-F1
#
_entry.id   AF-A0A1C7Z4S8-F1
#
_cell.length_a   1.000
_cell.length_b   1.000
_cell.length_c   1.000
_cell.angle_alpha   90.00
_cell.angle_beta   90.00
_cell.angle_gamma   90.00
#
_symmetry.space_group_name_H-M   'P 1'
#
loop_
_entity.id
_entity.type
_entity.pdbx_description
1 polymer ?
#
loop_
_entity_poly.entity_id
_entity_poly.type
_entity_poly.pdbx_seq_one_letter_code
_entity_poly.pdbx_strand_id
1 'polypeptide(L)'
;MRIDPRPLLPTTPDKAPPVEGVRPISPRQGARFDAVLSKREILARRSLRGEVAQSGVTGAVNPELFGSARSLEILDYVLHTVLPALDAEPEIKALAHELIREEIYLRRTLEQQRAEVQE
;
A
#
# COMPACT_ATOMS: atom_id res chain seq x y z
N MET A 1 4.66 41.69 -27.00
CA MET A 1 4.62 40.31 -27.52
C MET A 1 3.17 39.95 -27.80
N ARG A 2 2.87 39.49 -29.02
CA ARG A 2 1.52 39.14 -29.48
C ARG A 2 1.12 37.78 -28.92
N ILE A 3 -0.14 37.65 -28.51
CA ILE A 3 -0.74 36.43 -27.96
C ILE A 3 -1.29 35.62 -29.14
N ASP A 4 -0.88 34.37 -29.29
CA ASP A 4 -1.49 33.44 -30.25
C ASP A 4 -2.75 32.79 -29.66
N PRO A 5 -3.92 32.87 -30.33
CA PRO A 5 -5.12 32.18 -29.87
C PRO A 5 -5.05 30.69 -30.19
N ARG A 6 -5.52 29.87 -29.25
CA ARG A 6 -5.69 28.41 -29.41
C ARG A 6 -6.53 28.09 -30.66
N PRO A 7 -6.22 27.01 -31.40
CA PRO A 7 -7.01 26.64 -32.57
C PRO A 7 -8.41 26.19 -32.14
N LEU A 8 -9.43 26.80 -32.74
CA LEU A 8 -10.84 26.43 -32.56
C LEU A 8 -11.10 25.11 -33.30
N LEU A 9 -11.72 24.16 -32.59
CA LEU A 9 -12.20 22.91 -33.18
C LEU A 9 -13.29 23.23 -34.22
N PRO A 10 -13.34 22.51 -35.36
CA PRO A 10 -14.36 22.73 -36.38
C PRO A 10 -15.73 22.36 -35.84
N THR A 11 -16.63 23.34 -35.72
CA THR A 11 -18.05 23.12 -35.47
C THR A 11 -18.75 22.86 -36.80
N THR A 12 -18.74 21.62 -37.27
CA THR A 12 -19.68 21.17 -38.30
C THR A 12 -20.93 20.59 -37.61
N PRO A 13 -22.14 21.02 -37.96
CA PRO A 13 -23.36 20.38 -37.50
C PRO A 13 -23.72 19.22 -38.44
N ASP A 14 -22.82 18.25 -38.62
CA ASP A 14 -23.17 17.00 -39.29
C ASP A 14 -23.54 15.96 -38.25
N LYS A 15 -24.85 15.73 -38.16
CA LYS A 15 -25.49 14.71 -37.35
C LYS A 15 -24.82 13.36 -37.60
N ALA A 16 -24.05 12.88 -36.61
CA ALA A 16 -23.51 11.53 -36.64
C ALA A 16 -24.66 10.52 -36.87
N PRO A 17 -24.48 9.50 -37.73
CA PRO A 17 -25.50 8.48 -37.92
C PRO A 17 -25.78 7.80 -36.56
N PRO A 18 -27.04 7.44 -36.28
CA PRO A 18 -27.39 6.82 -35.02
C PRO A 18 -26.58 5.53 -34.85
N VAL A 19 -25.83 5.44 -33.75
CA VAL A 19 -25.10 4.23 -33.39
C VAL A 19 -26.14 3.13 -33.22
N GLU A 20 -26.13 2.15 -34.13
CA GLU A 20 -27.04 1.03 -34.08
C GLU A 20 -26.79 0.27 -32.77
N GLY A 21 -27.80 0.29 -31.88
CA GLY A 21 -27.67 -0.30 -30.55
C GLY A 21 -27.31 -1.77 -30.67
N VAL A 22 -26.17 -2.16 -30.10
CA VAL A 22 -25.74 -3.55 -30.00
C VAL A 22 -26.88 -4.35 -29.36
N ARG A 23 -27.42 -5.33 -30.10
CA ARG A 23 -28.54 -6.16 -29.63
C ARG A 23 -28.17 -6.77 -28.27
N PRO A 24 -29.08 -6.78 -27.28
CA PRO A 24 -28.82 -7.39 -25.99
C PRO A 24 -28.49 -8.86 -26.19
N ILE A 25 -27.31 -9.27 -25.70
CA ILE A 25 -26.84 -10.65 -25.74
C ILE A 25 -27.90 -11.53 -25.05
N SER A 26 -28.30 -12.63 -25.69
CA SER A 26 -29.29 -13.52 -25.08
C SER A 26 -28.71 -14.07 -23.76
N PRO A 27 -29.53 -14.23 -22.71
CA PRO A 27 -29.05 -14.64 -21.37
C PRO A 27 -28.33 -15.99 -21.39
N ARG A 28 -28.67 -16.88 -22.33
CA ARG A 28 -27.98 -18.17 -22.55
C ARG A 28 -26.56 -18.02 -23.09
N GLN A 29 -26.31 -16.99 -23.90
CA GLN A 29 -24.96 -16.71 -24.44
C GLN A 29 -24.09 -16.02 -23.39
N GLY A 30 -24.66 -15.12 -22.58
CA GLY A 30 -23.96 -14.51 -21.44
C GLY A 30 -23.47 -15.55 -20.43
N ALA A 31 -24.36 -16.45 -19.99
CA ALA A 31 -23.98 -17.51 -19.04
C ALA A 31 -22.88 -18.45 -19.56
N ARG A 32 -22.87 -18.75 -20.88
CA ARG A 32 -21.81 -19.56 -21.50
C ARG A 32 -20.49 -18.81 -21.58
N PHE A 33 -20.52 -17.52 -21.85
CA PHE A 33 -19.35 -16.66 -21.87
C PHE A 33 -18.72 -16.53 -20.47
N ASP A 34 -19.54 -16.28 -19.45
CA ASP A 34 -19.10 -16.21 -18.05
C ASP A 34 -18.53 -17.54 -17.56
N ALA A 35 -19.10 -18.67 -17.99
CA ALA A 35 -18.58 -20.00 -17.70
C ALA A 35 -17.19 -20.25 -18.35
N VAL A 36 -16.90 -19.62 -19.50
CA VAL A 36 -15.59 -19.73 -20.15
C VAL A 36 -14.57 -18.80 -19.49
N LEU A 37 -14.99 -17.60 -19.07
CA LEU A 37 -14.14 -16.66 -18.33
C LEU A 37 -13.72 -17.22 -16.97
N SER A 38 -14.67 -17.76 -16.20
CA SER A 38 -14.38 -18.42 -14.92
C SER A 38 -13.44 -19.60 -15.06
N LYS A 39 -13.59 -20.42 -16.12
CA LYS A 39 -12.63 -21.51 -16.41
C LYS A 39 -11.23 -20.98 -16.72
N ARG A 40 -11.11 -19.88 -17.48
CA ARG A 40 -9.80 -19.25 -17.76
C ARG A 40 -9.17 -18.69 -16.50
N GLU A 41 -9.96 -18.09 -15.62
CA GLU A 41 -9.47 -17.59 -14.33
C GLU A 41 -8.94 -18.73 -13.44
N ILE A 42 -9.66 -19.85 -13.36
CA ILE A 42 -9.23 -21.03 -12.60
C ILE A 42 -7.94 -21.63 -13.16
N LEU A 43 -7.82 -21.73 -14.49
CA LEU A 43 -6.61 -22.21 -15.15
C LEU A 43 -5.44 -21.24 -15.00
N ALA A 44 -5.70 -19.94 -15.03
CA ALA A 44 -4.69 -18.91 -14.77
C ALA A 44 -4.17 -19.00 -13.34
N ARG A 45 -5.04 -19.24 -12.35
CA ARG A 45 -4.64 -19.47 -10.94
C ARG A 45 -3.83 -20.76 -10.74
N ARG A 46 -4.08 -21.80 -11.55
CA ARG A 46 -3.33 -23.07 -11.56
C ARG A 46 -2.08 -23.07 -12.44
N SER A 47 -1.80 -21.96 -13.14
CA SER A 47 -0.56 -21.80 -13.88
C SER A 47 0.55 -21.42 -12.90
N LEU A 48 1.78 -21.89 -13.14
CA LEU A 48 2.98 -21.40 -12.46
C LEU A 48 3.07 -19.87 -12.42
N ARG A 49 2.60 -19.18 -13.48
CA ARG A 49 2.52 -17.71 -13.49
C ARG A 49 1.47 -17.16 -12.51
N GLY A 50 0.34 -17.85 -12.35
CA GLY A 50 -0.68 -17.52 -11.35
C GLY A 50 -0.24 -17.83 -9.93
N GLU A 51 0.47 -18.94 -9.73
CA GLU A 51 1.07 -19.29 -8.43
C GLU A 51 2.15 -18.27 -8.03
N VAL A 52 2.99 -17.80 -8.96
CA VAL A 52 3.95 -16.71 -8.72
C VAL A 52 3.23 -15.39 -8.45
N ALA A 53 2.19 -15.06 -9.22
CA ALA A 53 1.39 -13.86 -9.00
C ALA A 53 0.67 -13.85 -7.65
N GLN A 54 0.21 -15.01 -7.16
CA GLN A 54 -0.37 -15.18 -5.82
C GLN A 54 0.69 -15.20 -4.72
N SER A 55 1.86 -15.79 -4.96
CA SER A 55 2.96 -15.82 -3.99
C SER A 55 3.55 -14.43 -3.75
N GLY A 56 3.44 -13.52 -4.72
CA GLY A 56 3.76 -12.10 -4.57
C GLY A 56 2.71 -11.29 -3.80
N VAL A 57 1.52 -11.87 -3.52
CA VAL A 57 0.55 -11.29 -2.58
C VAL A 57 1.03 -11.63 -1.17
N THR A 58 2.12 -10.99 -0.74
CA THR A 58 2.38 -10.86 0.68
C THR A 58 1.18 -10.11 1.25
N GLY A 59 0.42 -10.78 2.13
CA GLY A 59 -0.72 -10.15 2.80
C GLY A 59 -0.25 -8.79 3.32
N ALA A 60 -0.96 -7.73 2.90
CA ALA A 60 -0.52 -6.35 3.06
C ALA A 60 0.09 -6.17 4.44
N VAL A 61 1.42 -6.02 4.49
CA VAL A 61 2.11 -5.81 5.76
C VAL A 61 1.56 -4.50 6.29
N ASN A 62 0.81 -4.55 7.40
CA ASN A 62 0.13 -3.38 7.92
C ASN A 62 1.21 -2.29 8.14
N PRO A 63 1.16 -1.14 7.43
CA PRO A 63 2.18 -0.10 7.56
C PRO A 63 2.26 0.46 8.98
N GLU A 64 1.20 0.33 9.78
CA GLU A 64 1.19 0.66 11.21
C GLU A 64 2.16 -0.21 12.03
N LEU A 65 2.52 -1.39 11.51
CA LEU A 65 3.56 -2.25 12.10
C LEU A 65 4.96 -1.62 12.04
N PHE A 66 5.16 -0.64 11.16
CA PHE A 66 6.37 0.17 11.11
C PHE A 66 6.09 1.62 11.52
N GLY A 67 4.90 1.86 12.10
CA GLY A 67 4.52 3.13 12.68
C GLY A 67 5.42 3.50 13.85
N SER A 68 5.52 4.79 14.10
CA SER A 68 6.38 5.34 15.14
C SER A 68 5.99 4.84 16.55
N ALA A 69 4.69 4.65 16.81
CA ALA A 69 4.18 4.06 18.04
C ALA A 69 4.72 2.65 18.33
N ARG A 70 4.67 1.75 17.35
CA ARG A 70 5.20 0.38 17.51
C ARG A 70 6.72 0.38 17.68
N SER A 71 7.41 1.32 17.06
CA SER A 71 8.86 1.46 17.25
C SER A 71 9.22 1.85 18.69
N LEU A 72 8.41 2.69 19.34
CA LEU A 72 8.58 3.04 20.75
C LEU A 72 8.29 1.86 21.67
N GLU A 73 7.21 1.11 21.41
CA GLU A 73 6.87 -0.09 22.18
C GLU A 73 8.00 -1.13 22.15
N ILE A 74 8.63 -1.34 20.99
CA ILE A 74 9.76 -2.25 20.84
C ILE A 74 10.95 -1.76 21.67
N LEU A 75 11.28 -0.47 21.62
CA LEU A 75 12.40 0.09 22.39
C LEU A 75 12.16 0.00 23.90
N ASP A 76 10.93 0.27 24.37
CA ASP A 76 10.54 0.08 25.77
C ASP A 76 10.65 -1.39 26.18
N TYR A 77 10.21 -2.32 25.33
CA TYR A 77 10.36 -3.76 25.58
C TYR A 77 11.84 -4.18 25.67
N VAL A 78 12.68 -3.69 24.77
CA VAL A 78 14.12 -3.97 24.79
C VAL A 78 14.74 -3.46 26.09
N LEU A 79 14.42 -2.23 26.50
CA LEU A 79 14.96 -1.60 27.69
C LEU A 79 14.55 -2.32 28.99
N HIS A 80 13.28 -2.74 29.09
CA HIS A 80 12.74 -3.33 30.32
C HIS A 80 12.83 -4.85 30.41
N THR A 81 12.88 -5.55 29.27
CA THR A 81 12.80 -7.02 29.25
C THR A 81 14.08 -7.65 28.71
N VAL A 82 14.61 -7.14 27.60
CA VAL A 82 15.76 -7.77 26.92
C VAL A 82 17.07 -7.39 27.58
N LEU A 83 17.28 -6.10 27.82
CA LEU A 83 18.52 -5.55 28.38
C LEU A 83 18.89 -6.16 29.75
N PRO A 84 17.94 -6.32 30.70
CA PRO A 84 18.26 -6.93 31.99
C PRO A 84 18.62 -8.41 31.87
N ALA A 85 17.94 -9.12 30.97
CA ALA A 85 18.11 -10.56 30.73
C ALA A 85 19.35 -10.90 29.89
N LEU A 86 19.97 -9.92 29.24
CA LEU A 86 21.18 -10.12 28.44
C LEU A 86 22.35 -10.55 29.33
N ASP A 87 23.15 -11.52 28.91
CA ASP A 87 24.42 -11.83 29.58
C ASP A 87 25.52 -10.91 29.06
N ALA A 88 25.68 -9.76 29.71
CA ALA A 88 26.62 -8.72 29.34
C ALA A 88 27.13 -7.96 30.58
N GLU A 89 28.30 -7.35 30.44
CA GLU A 89 28.93 -6.54 31.48
C GLU A 89 28.01 -5.40 31.93
N PRO A 90 28.00 -5.05 33.23
CA PRO A 90 27.11 -4.02 33.77
C PRO A 90 27.35 -2.65 33.14
N GLU A 91 28.59 -2.33 32.77
CA GLU A 91 28.94 -1.07 32.09
C GLU A 91 28.33 -0.99 30.69
N ILE A 92 28.36 -2.10 29.95
CA ILE A 92 27.75 -2.21 28.61
C ILE A 92 26.23 -2.08 28.73
N LYS A 93 25.61 -2.73 29.72
CA LYS A 93 24.18 -2.58 29.99
C LYS A 93 23.81 -1.14 30.34
N ALA A 94 24.60 -0.46 31.18
CA ALA A 94 24.35 0.93 31.54
C ALA A 94 24.43 1.85 30.31
N LEU A 95 25.47 1.69 29.49
CA LEU A 95 25.60 2.46 28.25
C LEU A 95 24.43 2.21 27.29
N ALA A 96 24.07 0.96 27.07
CA ALA A 96 22.95 0.61 26.18
C ALA A 96 21.60 1.12 26.73
N HIS A 97 21.42 1.14 28.05
CA HIS A 97 20.23 1.72 28.68
C HIS A 97 20.11 3.21 28.35
N GLU A 98 21.19 3.98 28.54
CA GLU A 98 21.20 5.41 28.26
C GLU A 98 20.93 5.70 26.78
N LEU A 99 21.59 4.97 25.86
CA LEU A 99 21.40 5.15 24.42
C LEU A 99 19.97 4.83 23.97
N ILE A 100 19.38 3.75 24.46
CA ILE A 100 17.99 3.39 24.10
C ILE A 100 17.02 4.41 24.66
N ARG A 101 17.27 4.94 25.87
CA ARG A 101 16.45 5.97 26.48
C ARG A 101 16.51 7.29 25.72
N GLU A 102 17.70 7.68 25.25
CA GLU A 102 17.88 8.85 24.40
C GLU A 102 17.13 8.69 23.08
N GLU A 103 17.23 7.53 22.43
CA GLU A 103 16.52 7.24 21.19
C GLU A 103 14.99 7.31 21.37
N ILE A 104 14.45 6.77 22.47
CA ILE A 104 13.03 6.89 22.82
C ILE A 104 12.62 8.35 22.95
N TYR A 105 13.43 9.16 23.64
CA TYR A 105 13.17 10.60 23.80
C TYR A 105 13.13 11.31 22.44
N LEU A 106 14.15 11.11 21.59
CA LEU A 106 14.23 11.73 20.27
C LEU A 106 13.03 11.38 19.40
N ARG A 107 12.60 10.11 19.40
CA ARG A 107 11.43 9.67 18.64
C ARG A 107 10.14 10.32 19.12
N ARG A 108 9.94 10.44 20.44
CA ARG A 108 8.78 11.14 21.01
C ARG A 108 8.77 12.62 20.63
N THR A 109 9.92 13.28 20.69
CA THR A 109 10.04 14.69 20.27
C THR A 109 9.73 14.85 18.77
N LEU A 110 10.24 13.95 17.93
CA LEU A 110 9.93 13.96 16.49
C LEU A 110 8.45 13.69 16.19
N GLU A 111 7.80 12.79 16.93
CA GLU A 111 6.36 12.57 16.81
C GLU A 111 5.56 13.82 17.19
N GLN A 112 5.92 14.50 18.29
CA GLN A 112 5.28 15.74 18.71
C GLN A 112 5.43 16.83 17.65
N GLN A 113 6.64 17.03 17.12
CA GLN A 113 6.89 18.01 16.05
C GLN A 113 6.10 17.69 14.78
N ARG A 114 5.94 16.41 14.43
CA ARG A 114 5.13 16.01 13.26
C ARG A 114 3.65 16.30 13.48
N ALA A 115 3.14 16.07 14.69
CA ALA A 115 1.76 16.39 15.03
C ALA A 115 1.51 17.91 14.94
N GLU A 116 2.41 18.73 15.45
CA GLU A 116 2.33 20.20 15.39
C GLU A 116 2.35 20.77 13.96
N VAL A 117 3.00 20.09 13.00
CA VAL A 117 3.08 20.53 11.59
C VAL A 117 1.86 20.09 10.76
N GLN A 118 1.12 19.08 11.23
CA GLN A 118 -0.06 18.55 10.54
C GLN A 118 -1.37 19.25 10.95
N GLU A 119 -1.36 20.04 12.02
CA GLU A 119 -2.46 20.97 12.39
C GLU A 119 -2.35 22.32 11.67
#